data_AF-A0A537S5C3-F1
#
_entry.id   AF-A0A537S5C3-F1
#
_cell.length_a   1.000
_cell.length_b   1.000
_cell.length_c   1.000
_cell.angle_alpha   90.00
_cell.angle_beta   90.00
_cell.angle_gamma   90.00
#
_symmetry.space_group_name_H-M   'P 1'
#
loop_
_entity.id
_entity.type
_entity.pdbx_description
1 polymer ?
#
loop_
_entity_poly.entity_id
_entity_poly.type
_entity_poly.pdbx_seq_one_letter_code
_entity_poly.pdbx_strand_id
1 'polypeptide(L)' 'MTIAVVLITALMLLGTRRAALVPGRWQSVAEMMYEFVADMVDTNAGHGARDFFPFVFTLFLFILFSNLLGL' A
#
# COMPACT_ATOMS: atom_id res chain seq x y z
N MET A 1 1.83 -18.14 1.03
CA MET A 1 1.74 -16.88 0.26
C MET A 1 0.31 -16.35 0.11
N THR A 2 -0.72 -17.21 0.04
CA THR A 2 -2.13 -16.79 0.09
C THR A 2 -2.48 -15.94 1.31
N ILE A 3 -1.87 -16.23 2.47
CA ILE A 3 -2.02 -15.44 3.71
C ILE A 3 -1.61 -13.98 3.50
N ALA A 4 -0.49 -13.70 2.82
CA ALA A 4 -0.05 -12.33 2.53
C ALA A 4 -1.09 -11.59 1.69
N VAL A 5 -1.62 -12.24 0.65
CA VAL A 5 -2.66 -11.66 -0.22
C VAL A 5 -3.92 -11.33 0.58
N VAL A 6 -4.36 -12.23 1.48
CA VAL A 6 -5.52 -11.99 2.34
C VAL A 6 -5.27 -10.81 3.27
N LEU A 7 -4.10 -10.70 3.90
CA LEU A 7 -3.76 -9.60 4.80
C LEU A 7 -3.70 -8.26 4.08
N ILE A 8 -3.06 -8.20 2.90
CA ILE A 8 -3.00 -6.99 2.08
C ILE A 8 -4.41 -6.56 1.67
N THR A 9 -5.21 -7.50 1.18
CA THR A 9 -6.59 -7.23 0.76
C THR A 9 -7.44 -6.74 1.93
N ALA A 10 -7.30 -7.36 3.12
CA ALA A 10 -7.98 -6.94 4.33
C ALA A 10 -7.55 -5.53 4.76
N LEU A 11 -6.24 -5.23 4.76
CA LEU A 11 -5.72 -3.91 5.10
C LEU A 11 -6.31 -2.84 4.19
N MET A 12 -6.32 -3.06 2.87
CA MET A 12 -6.83 -2.07 1.92
C MET A 12 -8.33 -1.88 2.04
N LEU A 13 -9.09 -2.97 2.13
CA LEU A 13 -10.54 -2.88 2.28
C LEU A 13 -10.93 -2.23 3.61
N LEU A 14 -10.25 -2.54 4.71
CA LEU A 14 -10.54 -1.94 6.01
C LEU A 14 -10.09 -0.48 6.09
N GLY A 15 -8.96 -0.14 5.49
CA GLY A 15 -8.42 1.22 5.44
C GLY A 15 -9.23 2.18 4.58
N THR A 16 -9.81 1.70 3.47
CA THR A 16 -10.59 2.55 2.54
C THR A 16 -12.10 2.50 2.75
N ARG A 17 -12.61 1.62 3.62
CA ARG A 17 -14.06 1.39 3.84
C ARG A 17 -14.86 2.59 4.32
N ARG A 18 -14.23 3.51 5.07
CA ARG A 18 -14.85 4.76 5.53
C ARG A 18 -13.86 5.87 5.29
N ALA A 19 -13.86 6.43 4.09
CA ALA A 19 -13.10 7.63 3.76
C ALA A 19 -13.66 8.81 4.57
N ALA A 20 -13.15 8.99 5.78
CA ALA A 20 -13.49 10.08 6.67
C ALA A 20 -12.48 11.23 6.53
N LEU A 21 -12.93 12.46 6.73
CA LEU A 21 -12.10 13.67 6.65
C LEU A 21 -11.04 13.72 7.77
N VAL A 22 -11.37 13.15 8.94
CA VAL A 22 -10.39 12.85 10.00
C VAL A 22 -10.12 11.35 9.95
N PRO A 23 -8.92 10.92 9.53
CA PRO A 23 -8.64 9.51 9.29
C PRO A 23 -8.61 8.74 10.61
N GLY A 24 -9.29 7.59 10.62
CA GLY A 24 -9.17 6.61 11.71
C GLY A 24 -7.86 5.82 11.60
N ARG A 25 -7.51 5.07 12.65
CA ARG A 25 -6.24 4.31 12.73
C ARG A 25 -5.94 3.45 11.49
N TRP A 26 -6.93 2.72 10.98
CA TRP A 26 -6.77 1.85 9.81
C TRP A 26 -6.63 2.64 8.49
N GLN A 27 -7.36 3.75 8.37
CA GLN A 27 -7.24 4.66 7.23
C GLN A 27 -5.85 5.30 7.22
N SER A 28 -5.36 5.79 8.36
CA SER A 28 -4.01 6.38 8.46
C SER A 28 -2.90 5.40 8.07
N VAL A 29 -3.01 4.12 8.44
CA VAL A 29 -2.01 3.11 8.03
C VAL A 29 -2.04 2.90 6.51
N ALA A 30 -3.23 2.80 5.92
CA ALA A 30 -3.37 2.62 4.47
C ALA A 30 -2.90 3.86 3.68
N GLU A 31 -3.25 5.06 4.13
CA GLU A 31 -2.83 6.33 3.54
C GLU A 31 -1.32 6.52 3.64
N MET A 32 -0.72 6.25 4.80
CA MET A 32 0.74 6.34 4.98
C MET A 32 1.48 5.37 4.07
N MET A 33 0.99 4.14 3.88
CA MET A 33 1.57 3.18 2.94
C MET A 33 1.42 3.64 1.49
N TYR A 34 0.27 4.23 1.13
CA TYR A 34 0.05 4.79 -0.20
C TYR A 34 1.01 5.94 -0.48
N GLU A 35 1.07 6.94 0.40
CA GLU A 35 1.94 8.10 0.28
C GLU A 35 3.41 7.70 0.22
N PHE A 36 3.85 6.78 1.09
CA PHE A 36 5.22 6.29 1.09
C PHE A 36 5.64 5.72 -0.27
N VAL A 37 4.80 4.87 -0.88
CA VAL A 37 5.12 4.31 -2.19
C VAL A 37 4.98 5.34 -3.29
N ALA A 38 4.02 6.25 -3.20
CA ALA A 38 3.80 7.30 -4.19
C ALA A 38 4.99 8.25 -4.25
N ASP A 39 5.46 8.73 -3.09
CA ASP A 39 6.64 9.59 -2.98
C ASP A 39 7.91 8.87 -3.45
N MET A 40 8.04 7.57 -3.16
CA MET A 40 9.14 6.75 -3.65
C MET A 40 9.13 6.67 -5.18
N VAL A 41 7.97 6.43 -5.80
CA VAL A 41 7.84 6.36 -7.26
C VAL A 41 8.10 7.73 -7.90
N ASP A 42 7.49 8.80 -7.38
CA ASP A 42 7.65 10.15 -7.92
C ASP A 42 9.11 10.63 -7.79
N THR A 43 9.80 10.32 -6.68
CA THR A 43 11.21 10.73 -6.47
C THR A 43 12.21 9.95 -7.32
N ASN A 44 12.00 8.63 -7.53
CA ASN A 44 12.96 7.78 -8.23
C ASN A 44 12.72 7.69 -9.74
N ALA A 45 11.46 7.68 -10.18
CA ALA A 45 11.09 7.45 -11.58
C ALA A 45 10.47 8.67 -12.26
N GLY A 46 10.13 9.71 -11.50
CA GLY A 46 9.57 10.96 -12.02
C GLY A 46 8.10 10.85 -12.43
N HIS A 47 7.52 11.97 -12.89
CA HIS A 47 6.08 12.13 -13.11
C HIS A 47 5.49 11.17 -14.17
N GLY A 48 6.30 10.65 -15.10
CA GLY A 48 5.86 9.68 -16.12
C GLY A 48 5.65 8.26 -15.59
N ALA A 49 6.04 7.97 -14.36
CA ALA A 49 5.94 6.63 -13.77
C ALA A 49 4.60 6.35 -13.06
N ARG A 50 3.69 7.33 -13.03
CA ARG A 50 2.38 7.18 -12.37
C ARG A 50 1.52 6.08 -12.98
N ASP A 51 1.64 5.83 -14.28
CA ASP A 51 0.92 4.73 -14.93
C ASP A 51 1.36 3.35 -14.41
N PHE A 52 2.60 3.25 -13.91
CA PHE A 52 3.14 2.04 -13.30
C PHE A 52 2.94 1.97 -11.79
N PHE A 53 2.45 3.04 -11.15
CA PHE A 53 2.25 3.09 -9.71
C PHE A 53 1.43 1.91 -9.17
N PRO A 54 0.28 1.53 -9.76
CA PRO A 54 -0.50 0.40 -9.25
C PRO A 54 0.31 -0.91 -9.22
N PHE A 55 1.16 -1.12 -10.22
CA PHE A 55 2.01 -2.31 -10.30
C PHE A 55 3.10 -2.28 -9.23
N VAL A 56 3.82 -1.17 -9.10
CA VAL A 56 4.87 -0.99 -8.08
C VAL A 56 4.30 -1.13 -6.69
N PHE A 57 3.15 -0.52 -6.43
CA PHE A 57 2.45 -0.60 -5.15
C PHE A 57 2.06 -2.01 -4.76
N THR A 58 1.51 -2.76 -5.71
CA THR A 58 1.11 -4.15 -5.48
C THR A 58 2.32 -5.04 -5.18
N LEU A 59 3.41 -4.88 -5.95
CA LEU A 59 4.65 -5.61 -5.71
C LEU A 59 5.28 -5.26 -4.36
N PHE A 60 5.35 -3.98 -4.02
CA PHE A 60 5.90 -3.51 -2.76
C PHE A 60 5.19 -4.15 -1.57
N LEU A 61 3.85 -4.06 -1.53
CA LEU A 61 3.07 -4.64 -0.45
C LEU A 61 3.19 -6.16 -0.39
N PHE A 62 3.17 -6.83 -1.54
CA PHE A 62 3.31 -8.28 -1.60
C PHE A 62 4.66 -8.74 -1.03
N ILE A 63 5.75 -8.10 -1.42
CA ILE A 63 7.09 -8.42 -0.96
C ILE A 63 7.23 -8.09 0.53
N LEU A 64 6.75 -6.92 0.97
CA LEU A 64 6.80 -6.49 2.37
C LEU A 64 6.11 -7.51 3.30
N PHE A 65 4.86 -7.86 3.02
CA PHE A 65 4.11 -8.82 3.84
C PHE A 65 4.69 -10.24 3.75
N SER A 66 5.21 -10.64 2.59
CA SER A 66 5.85 -11.95 2.45
C SER A 66 7.12 -12.05 3.29
N ASN A 67 7.92 -10.99 3.36
CA ASN A 67 9.10 -10.93 4.23
C ASN A 67 8.70 -10.89 5.71
N LEU A 68 7.70 -10.09 6.07
CA LEU A 68 7.27 -9.96 7.46
C LEU A 68 6.67 -11.26 8.02
N LEU A 69 5.98 -12.05 7.19
CA LEU A 69 5.46 -13.37 7.57
C LEU A 69 6.53 -14.46 7.58
N GLY A 70 7.67 -14.24 6.92
CA GLY A 70 8.78 -15.18 6.87
C GLY A 70 9.80 -15.01 8.00
N LEU A 71 9.68 -13.95 8.79
CA LEU A 71 10.47 -13.65 9.99
C LEU A 71 9.93 -14.43 11.19
#